data_AF-H0Z8U3-F1
#
_entry.id   AF-H0Z8U3-F1
#
_cell.length_a   1.000
_cell.length_b   1.000
_cell.length_c   1.000
_cell.angle_alpha   90.00
_cell.angle_beta   90.00
_cell.angle_gamma   90.00
#
_symmetry.space_group_name_H-M   'P 1'
#
loop_
_entity.id
_entity.type
_entity.pdbx_description
1 polymer ?
#
loop_
_entity_poly.entity_id
_entity_poly.type
_entity_poly.pdbx_seq_one_letter_code
_entity_poly.pdbx_strand_id
1 'polypeptide(L)'
;MRRSPGGTARAQRTPSGPARAGPAPHGRPWGSRSGTNLPRTARPGPRFRGSGRAAPPRGGDRGGGRGWDPFVRRNLRAAAGVSGRCGGGGAVAMAAGPWCWGPPPLLPLPPVLLPVLPVLLLLPVLLGGARRLRRGRAGCRGCARGGRALVLTAHPDDEAMFFAPALLGLRSAGAAPAVLCCSAGNYYNQGEIRKKELEQSCCVLGIPASDVTVIDHRDLPDDPAVEWDTQLLATLVLKHIEAKNINLVVTFDAGGVSGHANHISLHSAVRYLHSEGKLPEGCRVLVLESVNLCRKYISFLDVLISCLLPTDALFILTEEETEQAKRAMQCHRSQLLWFRRLYLLFSRYLVVNSLRLL
;
A
#
# COMPACT_ATOMS: atom_id res chain seq x y z
N MET A 1 12.80 74.36 6.54
CA MET A 1 12.50 75.47 5.58
C MET A 1 12.24 74.82 4.22
N ARG A 2 10.97 74.78 3.78
CA ARG A 2 10.38 75.55 2.65
C ARG A 2 10.98 75.15 1.28
N ARG A 3 10.24 74.80 0.22
CA ARG A 3 8.82 74.99 -0.16
C ARG A 3 8.56 74.19 -1.47
N SER A 4 7.37 73.59 -1.60
CA SER A 4 6.70 73.41 -2.92
C SER A 4 6.11 74.74 -3.39
N PRO A 5 5.77 74.88 -4.69
CA PRO A 5 4.38 74.63 -5.18
C PRO A 5 4.40 73.98 -6.60
N GLY A 6 3.34 73.46 -7.23
CA GLY A 6 1.89 73.48 -7.02
C GLY A 6 1.19 73.54 -8.40
N GLY A 7 0.11 72.77 -8.57
CA GLY A 7 -0.97 72.97 -9.58
C GLY A 7 -0.82 72.21 -10.92
N THR A 8 -1.86 71.71 -11.59
CA THR A 8 -3.33 71.71 -11.36
C THR A 8 -3.98 70.68 -12.29
N ALA A 9 -5.13 70.14 -11.87
CA ALA A 9 -5.99 69.21 -12.60
C ALA A 9 -6.92 69.90 -13.61
N ARG A 10 -7.36 69.18 -14.67
CA ARG A 10 -8.74 69.28 -15.17
C ARG A 10 -9.17 68.08 -16.03
N ALA A 11 -10.37 67.58 -15.71
CA ALA A 11 -11.15 66.61 -16.45
C ALA A 11 -11.93 67.23 -17.63
N GLN A 12 -12.33 66.39 -18.61
CA GLN A 12 -13.60 66.45 -19.37
C GLN A 12 -13.66 65.25 -20.35
N ARG A 13 -14.59 64.29 -20.16
CA ARG A 13 -15.95 64.17 -20.76
C ARG A 13 -15.99 63.43 -22.12
N THR A 14 -16.67 62.29 -22.13
CA THR A 14 -17.35 61.64 -23.28
C THR A 14 -18.57 62.47 -23.72
N PRO A 15 -19.13 62.35 -24.95
CA PRO A 15 -20.02 61.23 -25.37
C PRO A 15 -19.88 60.86 -26.88
N SER A 16 -20.30 59.71 -27.42
CA SER A 16 -21.67 59.33 -27.83
C SER A 16 -21.55 58.24 -28.94
N GLY A 17 -22.44 57.22 -28.94
CA GLY A 17 -22.51 56.13 -29.96
C GLY A 17 -23.32 56.52 -31.21
N PRO A 18 -24.18 55.66 -31.79
CA PRO A 18 -24.02 54.26 -32.22
C PRO A 18 -24.40 54.08 -33.72
N ALA A 19 -24.21 52.89 -34.30
CA ALA A 19 -24.92 52.51 -35.54
C ALA A 19 -25.31 51.01 -35.53
N ARG A 20 -26.57 50.76 -35.90
CA ARG A 20 -27.30 49.49 -35.89
C ARG A 20 -28.05 49.35 -37.23
N ALA A 21 -28.57 48.14 -37.47
CA ALA A 21 -29.52 47.68 -38.51
C ALA A 21 -28.86 47.23 -39.82
N GLY A 22 -29.26 46.12 -40.48
CA GLY A 22 -30.47 45.29 -40.42
C GLY A 22 -30.46 44.30 -41.63
N PRO A 23 -31.56 43.59 -41.99
CA PRO A 23 -31.63 42.12 -41.91
C PRO A 23 -32.04 41.32 -43.20
N ALA A 24 -31.75 39.99 -43.19
CA ALA A 24 -32.47 38.79 -43.75
C ALA A 24 -32.94 38.76 -45.25
N PRO A 25 -33.46 37.65 -45.88
CA PRO A 25 -33.89 36.33 -45.35
C PRO A 25 -33.78 35.05 -46.27
N HIS A 26 -34.27 33.91 -45.71
CA HIS A 26 -34.99 32.73 -46.29
C HIS A 26 -34.33 31.57 -47.10
N GLY A 27 -34.65 30.33 -46.67
CA GLY A 27 -34.78 29.12 -47.51
C GLY A 27 -34.49 27.76 -46.82
N ARG A 28 -35.53 27.00 -46.44
CA ARG A 28 -35.45 25.65 -45.82
C ARG A 28 -35.51 24.50 -46.89
N PRO A 29 -35.95 23.24 -46.61
CA PRO A 29 -35.11 22.05 -46.49
C PRO A 29 -35.47 20.89 -47.47
N TRP A 30 -34.60 19.89 -47.63
CA TRP A 30 -34.93 18.58 -48.24
C TRP A 30 -34.39 17.51 -47.28
N GLY A 31 -35.03 16.40 -46.94
CA GLY A 31 -36.25 15.74 -47.40
C GLY A 31 -36.09 14.26 -47.06
N SER A 32 -36.96 13.73 -46.20
CA SER A 32 -37.08 12.31 -45.89
C SER A 32 -37.62 11.52 -47.08
N ARG A 33 -37.10 10.32 -47.37
CA ARG A 33 -37.87 9.25 -48.02
C ARG A 33 -37.37 7.86 -47.61
N SER A 34 -38.35 7.09 -47.14
CA SER A 34 -38.43 5.65 -46.93
C SER A 34 -38.16 4.83 -48.20
N GLY A 35 -37.68 3.59 -48.05
CA GLY A 35 -37.64 2.63 -49.16
C GLY A 35 -37.04 1.28 -48.79
N THR A 36 -37.92 0.36 -48.39
CA THR A 36 -37.79 -1.11 -48.33
C THR A 36 -37.02 -1.74 -49.51
N ASN A 37 -36.19 -2.77 -49.25
CA ASN A 37 -36.34 -4.13 -49.81
C ASN A 37 -35.17 -5.08 -49.47
N LEU A 38 -35.50 -6.16 -48.74
CA LEU A 38 -34.92 -7.50 -48.87
C LEU A 38 -35.48 -8.16 -50.15
N PRO A 39 -34.79 -9.13 -50.80
CA PRO A 39 -34.90 -10.57 -50.47
C PRO A 39 -33.55 -11.34 -50.51
N ARG A 40 -33.35 -12.38 -49.65
CA ARG A 40 -33.35 -13.85 -49.94
C ARG A 40 -32.51 -14.24 -51.18
N THR A 41 -31.59 -15.21 -51.24
CA THR A 41 -31.33 -16.55 -50.63
C THR A 41 -30.00 -17.02 -51.27
N ALA A 42 -29.07 -17.76 -50.63
CA ALA A 42 -29.05 -19.23 -50.64
C ALA A 42 -27.76 -19.77 -49.96
N ARG A 43 -27.92 -20.84 -49.16
CA ARG A 43 -26.90 -21.87 -48.78
C ARG A 43 -26.89 -22.98 -49.86
N PRO A 44 -26.02 -24.04 -49.91
CA PRO A 44 -25.32 -24.71 -48.77
C PRO A 44 -23.94 -25.41 -49.01
N GLY A 45 -23.24 -25.74 -47.89
CA GLY A 45 -22.47 -26.99 -47.62
C GLY A 45 -21.15 -27.26 -48.40
N PRO A 46 -20.29 -28.23 -47.98
CA PRO A 46 -20.45 -29.35 -47.02
C PRO A 46 -19.46 -29.31 -45.82
N ARG A 47 -19.82 -29.73 -44.59
CA ARG A 47 -19.71 -31.07 -43.96
C ARG A 47 -18.38 -31.84 -44.18
N PHE A 48 -17.62 -32.01 -43.10
CA PHE A 48 -16.93 -33.27 -42.79
C PHE A 48 -17.10 -33.62 -41.30
N ARG A 49 -17.30 -34.93 -41.07
CA ARG A 49 -17.52 -35.64 -39.79
C ARG A 49 -16.23 -36.32 -39.34
N GLY A 50 -16.14 -36.58 -38.03
CA GLY A 50 -15.33 -37.66 -37.43
C GLY A 50 -14.98 -37.31 -35.97
N SER A 51 -15.85 -37.52 -34.97
CA SER A 51 -16.13 -38.77 -34.22
C SER A 51 -14.95 -39.31 -33.40
N GLY A 52 -15.07 -39.21 -32.07
CA GLY A 52 -14.25 -39.93 -31.10
C GLY A 52 -14.84 -39.77 -29.69
N ARG A 53 -15.87 -40.56 -29.38
CA ARG A 53 -16.40 -40.74 -28.01
C ARG A 53 -15.50 -41.73 -27.26
N ALA A 54 -15.21 -41.44 -26.00
CA ALA A 54 -15.10 -42.46 -24.96
C ALA A 54 -15.68 -41.90 -23.66
N ALA A 55 -16.63 -42.63 -23.09
CA ALA A 55 -17.33 -42.37 -21.84
C ALA A 55 -16.66 -43.17 -20.69
N PRO A 56 -17.03 -42.93 -19.41
CA PRO A 56 -16.17 -43.12 -18.24
C PRO A 56 -16.39 -44.47 -17.53
N PRO A 57 -15.64 -44.76 -16.46
CA PRO A 57 -16.15 -45.56 -15.35
C PRO A 57 -16.44 -44.71 -14.10
N ARG A 58 -17.51 -45.13 -13.42
CA ARG A 58 -18.03 -44.64 -12.13
C ARG A 58 -17.40 -45.39 -10.96
N GLY A 59 -17.42 -44.72 -9.79
CA GLY A 59 -17.50 -45.33 -8.46
C GLY A 59 -16.15 -45.37 -7.73
N GLY A 60 -16.01 -44.93 -6.47
CA GLY A 60 -16.96 -44.38 -5.53
C GLY A 60 -16.26 -44.17 -4.18
N ASP A 61 -16.69 -43.10 -3.51
CA ASP A 61 -16.82 -42.93 -2.06
C ASP A 61 -15.58 -42.87 -1.12
N ARG A 62 -15.73 -41.96 -0.15
CA ARG A 62 -15.03 -41.79 1.14
C ARG A 62 -13.67 -41.07 1.17
N GLY A 63 -13.77 -39.80 1.58
CA GLY A 63 -13.39 -39.46 2.95
C GLY A 63 -11.98 -38.91 3.17
N GLY A 64 -11.94 -37.75 3.81
CA GLY A 64 -10.84 -37.38 4.69
C GLY A 64 -9.74 -36.55 4.05
N GLY A 65 -9.84 -35.24 4.25
CA GLY A 65 -8.81 -34.28 3.86
C GLY A 65 -7.43 -34.58 4.46
N ARG A 66 -6.43 -34.44 3.62
CA ARG A 66 -5.01 -34.20 3.91
C ARG A 66 -4.45 -33.47 2.67
N GLY A 67 -3.61 -32.45 2.75
CA GLY A 67 -2.96 -31.84 3.90
C GLY A 67 -2.36 -30.51 3.47
N TRP A 68 -2.26 -29.60 4.43
CA TRP A 68 -1.33 -28.49 4.36
C TRP A 68 -0.07 -28.90 5.13
N ASP A 69 1.08 -28.64 4.52
CA ASP A 69 2.45 -28.84 4.99
C ASP A 69 2.77 -27.92 6.21
N PRO A 70 3.83 -28.16 7.01
CA PRO A 70 3.73 -28.25 8.45
C PRO A 70 4.68 -27.22 9.07
N PHE A 71 4.22 -25.98 9.27
CA PHE A 71 5.08 -24.96 9.88
C PHE A 71 4.39 -24.17 10.99
N VAL A 72 3.60 -24.84 11.84
CA VAL A 72 3.20 -24.30 13.15
C VAL A 72 3.01 -25.46 14.12
N ARG A 73 4.08 -25.88 14.80
CA ARG A 73 4.05 -26.58 16.12
C ARG A 73 5.48 -26.79 16.62
N ARG A 74 6.08 -25.74 17.17
CA ARG A 74 7.18 -25.89 18.12
C ARG A 74 6.98 -24.91 19.27
N ASN A 75 6.87 -25.50 20.45
CA ASN A 75 7.04 -24.95 21.80
C ASN A 75 5.81 -25.11 22.68
N LEU A 76 5.98 -26.02 23.65
CA LEU A 76 5.26 -26.26 24.91
C LEU A 76 4.78 -27.71 25.01
N ARG A 77 5.66 -28.56 25.56
CA ARG A 77 5.39 -29.60 26.57
C ARG A 77 6.61 -30.51 26.70
N ALA A 78 7.52 -30.13 27.58
CA ALA A 78 8.47 -31.04 28.20
C ALA A 78 8.40 -30.79 29.70
N ALA A 79 7.48 -31.48 30.37
CA ALA A 79 7.48 -31.71 31.82
C ALA A 79 6.28 -32.59 32.17
N ALA A 80 6.46 -33.91 32.13
CA ALA A 80 5.74 -34.84 33.00
C ALA A 80 6.30 -36.26 32.85
N GLY A 81 6.74 -36.81 33.99
CA GLY A 81 6.96 -38.24 34.18
C GLY A 81 8.44 -38.62 34.23
N VAL A 82 8.94 -38.99 35.40
CA VAL A 82 9.07 -40.40 35.79
C VAL A 82 9.25 -40.49 37.32
N SER A 83 8.44 -41.35 37.93
CA SER A 83 8.52 -41.83 39.30
C SER A 83 9.56 -42.97 39.42
N GLY A 84 10.24 -43.09 40.56
CA GLY A 84 11.14 -44.21 40.84
C GLY A 84 11.53 -44.27 42.31
N ARG A 85 11.37 -45.47 42.91
CA ARG A 85 11.47 -45.82 44.34
C ARG A 85 12.90 -46.19 44.80
N CYS A 86 12.99 -46.40 46.13
CA CYS A 86 13.98 -47.15 46.92
C CYS A 86 15.21 -46.35 47.37
N GLY A 87 15.74 -46.47 48.58
CA GLY A 87 15.52 -47.38 49.71
C GLY A 87 16.38 -46.90 50.90
N GLY A 88 16.09 -47.40 52.10
CA GLY A 88 16.75 -46.98 53.33
C GLY A 88 18.19 -47.48 53.49
N GLY A 89 18.92 -46.79 54.36
CA GLY A 89 20.25 -47.15 54.85
C GLY A 89 20.71 -46.08 55.84
N GLY A 90 20.92 -46.47 57.10
CA GLY A 90 21.21 -45.55 58.20
C GLY A 90 22.67 -45.10 58.30
N ALA A 91 22.98 -44.65 59.51
CA ALA A 91 24.29 -44.37 60.09
C ALA A 91 24.81 -42.91 60.10
N VAL A 92 24.64 -42.35 61.30
CA VAL A 92 25.63 -41.67 62.16
C VAL A 92 26.11 -40.26 61.79
N ALA A 93 25.71 -39.34 62.68
CA ALA A 93 26.23 -38.00 62.83
C ALA A 93 27.71 -37.98 63.18
N MET A 94 28.48 -37.11 62.52
CA MET A 94 29.69 -36.51 63.08
C MET A 94 29.68 -35.01 62.75
N ALA A 95 29.83 -34.23 63.82
CA ALA A 95 29.69 -32.79 63.84
C ALA A 95 30.89 -32.07 63.21
N ALA A 96 30.62 -30.98 62.51
CA ALA A 96 31.60 -29.94 62.20
C ALA A 96 30.90 -28.56 62.10
N GLY A 97 31.23 -27.68 63.07
CA GLY A 97 31.32 -26.20 63.01
C GLY A 97 30.21 -25.34 62.38
N PRO A 98 29.65 -24.35 63.11
CA PRO A 98 28.68 -23.41 62.55
C PRO A 98 29.37 -22.25 61.84
N TRP A 99 29.71 -22.41 60.56
CA TRP A 99 30.07 -21.30 59.67
C TRP A 99 29.31 -21.42 58.35
N CYS A 100 27.98 -21.26 58.43
CA CYS A 100 27.15 -21.09 57.25
C CYS A 100 27.31 -19.65 56.73
N TRP A 101 28.11 -19.46 55.69
CA TRP A 101 27.92 -18.35 54.76
C TRP A 101 26.67 -18.65 53.92
N GLY A 102 25.49 -18.38 54.48
CA GLY A 102 24.27 -18.30 53.68
C GLY A 102 24.35 -17.10 52.73
N PRO A 103 23.73 -17.15 51.53
CA PRO A 103 23.60 -15.96 50.70
C PRO A 103 22.92 -14.85 51.51
N PRO A 104 23.34 -13.59 51.37
CA PRO A 104 22.72 -12.50 52.11
C PRO A 104 21.21 -12.47 51.84
N PRO A 105 20.38 -12.14 52.84
CA PRO A 105 18.94 -12.07 52.66
C PRO A 105 18.63 -11.04 51.56
N LEU A 106 17.84 -11.44 50.58
CA LEU A 106 17.25 -10.52 49.60
C LEU A 106 16.37 -9.55 50.38
N LEU A 107 16.90 -8.37 50.70
CA LEU A 107 16.13 -7.29 51.30
C LEU A 107 14.96 -6.97 50.37
N PRO A 108 13.70 -6.98 50.86
CA PRO A 108 12.55 -6.63 50.03
C PRO A 108 12.69 -5.19 49.58
N LEU A 109 12.53 -4.95 48.27
CA LEU A 109 12.51 -3.60 47.72
C LEU A 109 11.45 -2.76 48.45
N PRO A 110 11.75 -1.50 48.83
CA PRO A 110 10.78 -0.62 49.49
C PRO A 110 9.48 -0.53 48.67
N PRO A 111 8.28 -0.60 49.31
CA PRO A 111 6.98 -0.60 48.61
C PRO A 111 6.73 0.68 47.78
N VAL A 112 7.51 1.74 48.01
CA VAL A 112 7.44 3.01 47.29
C VAL A 112 8.12 2.94 45.90
N LEU A 113 8.99 1.96 45.64
CA LEU A 113 9.66 1.78 44.35
C LEU A 113 8.82 0.97 43.34
N LEU A 114 7.88 0.14 43.80
CA LEU A 114 7.01 -0.67 42.93
C LEU A 114 6.14 0.15 41.96
N PRO A 115 5.49 1.27 42.34
CA PRO A 115 4.71 2.08 41.40
C PRO A 115 5.57 3.00 40.52
N VAL A 116 6.80 3.32 40.94
CA VAL A 116 7.71 4.22 40.20
C VAL A 116 8.45 3.49 39.09
N LEU A 117 8.76 2.20 39.29
CA LEU A 117 9.43 1.36 38.31
C LEU A 117 8.71 1.26 36.95
N PRO A 118 7.39 1.00 36.85
CA PRO A 118 6.70 0.98 35.56
C PRO A 118 6.66 2.36 34.90
N VAL A 119 6.56 3.46 35.66
CA VAL A 119 6.61 4.82 35.12
C VAL A 119 7.99 5.14 34.54
N LEU A 120 9.06 4.76 35.25
CA LEU A 120 10.45 4.92 34.77
C LEU A 120 10.77 4.04 33.57
N LEU A 121 10.15 2.86 33.44
CA LEU A 121 10.28 1.99 32.26
C LEU A 121 9.44 2.47 31.07
N LEU A 122 8.29 3.11 31.32
CA LEU A 122 7.43 3.69 30.29
C LEU A 122 7.98 5.03 29.76
N LEU A 123 8.70 5.81 30.56
CA LEU A 123 9.19 7.13 30.17
C LEU A 123 10.14 7.09 28.95
N PRO A 124 11.14 6.20 28.83
CA PRO A 124 11.97 6.07 27.62
C PRO A 124 11.16 5.61 26.40
N VAL A 125 10.15 4.77 26.62
CA VAL A 125 9.24 4.25 25.58
C VAL A 125 8.36 5.40 25.04
N LEU A 126 7.81 6.22 25.93
CA LEU A 126 7.03 7.41 25.60
C LEU A 126 7.89 8.51 24.98
N LEU A 127 9.10 8.77 25.49
CA LEU A 127 10.04 9.73 24.92
C LEU A 127 10.57 9.26 23.56
N GLY A 128 10.87 7.97 23.41
CA GLY A 128 11.28 7.34 22.16
C GLY A 128 10.16 7.37 21.11
N GLY A 129 8.94 7.04 21.52
CA GLY A 129 7.72 7.15 20.73
C GLY A 129 7.43 8.60 20.32
N ALA A 130 7.54 9.57 21.22
CA ALA A 130 7.35 10.99 20.92
C ALA A 130 8.44 11.56 19.99
N ARG A 131 9.69 11.10 20.12
CA ARG A 131 10.78 11.44 19.18
C ARG A 131 10.54 10.79 17.81
N ARG A 132 10.06 9.55 17.76
CA ARG A 132 9.70 8.86 16.52
C ARG A 132 8.45 9.40 15.87
N LEU A 133 7.46 9.87 16.62
CA LEU A 133 6.28 10.56 16.07
C LEU A 133 6.69 11.88 15.43
N ARG A 134 7.57 12.64 16.09
CA ARG A 134 8.18 13.86 15.51
C ARG A 134 9.04 13.56 14.28
N ARG A 135 9.75 12.43 14.24
CA ARG A 135 10.58 12.00 13.09
C ARG A 135 9.78 11.33 11.96
N GLY A 136 8.72 10.59 12.26
CA GLY A 136 7.83 9.98 11.27
C GLY A 136 7.02 11.05 10.53
N ARG A 137 6.79 12.19 11.20
CA ARG A 137 6.38 13.44 10.53
C ARG A 137 7.47 14.09 9.68
N ALA A 138 8.75 13.79 9.92
CA ALA A 138 9.90 14.39 9.25
C ALA A 138 10.49 13.54 8.09
N GLY A 139 9.81 12.45 7.71
CA GLY A 139 10.14 11.67 6.51
C GLY A 139 11.30 10.68 6.62
N CYS A 140 11.51 9.91 5.55
CA CYS A 140 12.55 8.90 5.42
C CYS A 140 13.94 9.53 5.51
N ARG A 141 14.78 9.03 6.43
CA ARG A 141 16.21 9.38 6.52
C ARG A 141 16.91 8.96 5.23
N GLY A 142 17.13 9.91 4.32
CA GLY A 142 17.79 9.69 3.05
C GLY A 142 17.02 10.18 1.84
N CYS A 143 15.73 10.53 1.95
CA CYS A 143 15.03 11.26 0.90
C CYS A 143 15.65 12.65 0.78
N ALA A 144 16.62 12.81 -0.11
CA ALA A 144 17.16 14.11 -0.44
C ALA A 144 16.02 14.98 -0.98
N ARG A 145 15.92 16.24 -0.54
CA ARG A 145 15.02 17.21 -1.15
C ARG A 145 15.28 17.23 -2.66
N GLY A 146 14.24 17.09 -3.48
CA GLY A 146 14.35 16.96 -4.93
C GLY A 146 14.56 15.54 -5.45
N GLY A 147 14.57 14.51 -4.59
CA GLY A 147 14.65 13.10 -5.02
C GLY A 147 13.38 12.64 -5.76
N ARG A 148 13.54 11.73 -6.73
CA ARG A 148 12.46 11.15 -7.53
C ARG A 148 12.08 9.79 -6.93
N ALA A 149 10.89 9.70 -6.36
CA ALA A 149 10.40 8.46 -5.76
C ALA A 149 9.37 7.80 -6.68
N LEU A 150 9.32 6.48 -6.69
CA LEU A 150 8.34 5.67 -7.41
C LEU A 150 7.57 4.82 -6.43
N VAL A 151 6.25 4.99 -6.36
CA VAL A 151 5.36 4.05 -5.69
C VAL A 151 4.86 3.06 -6.74
N LEU A 152 5.26 1.81 -6.58
CA LEU A 152 4.94 0.71 -7.49
C LEU A 152 3.76 -0.09 -6.94
N THR A 153 2.63 -0.04 -7.63
CA THR A 153 1.38 -0.72 -7.27
C THR A 153 0.96 -1.76 -8.30
N ALA A 154 0.13 -2.72 -7.89
CA ALA A 154 -0.36 -3.74 -8.79
C ALA A 154 -1.63 -3.26 -9.51
N HIS A 155 -2.51 -2.57 -8.77
CA HIS A 155 -3.86 -2.24 -9.23
C HIS A 155 -4.22 -0.76 -9.05
N PRO A 156 -5.17 -0.24 -9.85
CA PRO A 156 -5.76 1.06 -9.63
C PRO A 156 -6.62 1.05 -8.37
N ASP A 157 -6.19 1.68 -7.27
CA ASP A 157 -6.81 1.77 -5.93
C ASP A 157 -5.76 1.58 -4.82
N ASP A 158 -4.74 0.77 -5.09
CA ASP A 158 -3.64 0.46 -4.18
C ASP A 158 -2.95 1.72 -3.65
N GLU A 159 -2.84 2.75 -4.48
CA GLU A 159 -2.21 4.02 -4.14
C GLU A 159 -2.97 4.73 -3.02
N ALA A 160 -4.30 4.66 -3.03
CA ALA A 160 -5.15 5.23 -1.99
C ALA A 160 -5.37 4.27 -0.82
N MET A 161 -5.47 2.96 -1.08
CA MET A 161 -5.74 1.95 -0.06
C MET A 161 -4.53 1.67 0.83
N PHE A 162 -3.32 1.62 0.27
CA PHE A 162 -2.14 1.16 0.96
C PHE A 162 -1.05 2.22 1.06
N PHE A 163 -0.89 3.07 0.05
CA PHE A 163 0.28 3.95 -0.07
C PHE A 163 0.00 5.44 0.10
N ALA A 164 -1.22 5.85 0.44
CA ALA A 164 -1.52 7.27 0.65
C ALA A 164 -0.60 7.91 1.72
N PRO A 165 -0.29 7.24 2.86
CA PRO A 165 0.69 7.76 3.81
C PRO A 165 2.09 7.94 3.21
N ALA A 166 2.58 6.97 2.42
CA ALA A 166 3.87 7.09 1.76
C ALA A 166 3.89 8.21 0.71
N LEU A 167 2.87 8.33 -0.14
CA LEU A 167 2.79 9.35 -1.19
C LEU A 167 2.79 10.77 -0.60
N LEU A 168 1.91 11.02 0.37
CA LEU A 168 1.81 12.34 1.02
C LEU A 168 3.06 12.63 1.86
N GLY A 169 3.57 11.63 2.59
CA GLY A 169 4.77 11.77 3.40
C GLY A 169 6.04 12.05 2.59
N LEU A 170 6.22 11.39 1.44
CA LEU A 170 7.32 11.65 0.51
C LEU A 170 7.26 13.07 -0.05
N ARG A 171 6.06 13.53 -0.43
CA ARG A 171 5.83 14.88 -0.91
C ARG A 171 6.16 15.93 0.15
N SER A 172 5.67 15.73 1.38
CA SER A 172 5.96 16.60 2.52
C SER A 172 7.45 16.64 2.88
N ALA A 173 8.18 15.55 2.62
CA ALA A 173 9.65 15.49 2.73
C ALA A 173 10.39 16.20 1.57
N GLY A 174 9.68 16.71 0.56
CA GLY A 174 10.24 17.40 -0.59
C GLY A 174 10.74 16.48 -1.71
N ALA A 175 10.32 15.21 -1.72
CA ALA A 175 10.50 14.33 -2.87
C ALA A 175 9.41 14.58 -3.93
N ALA A 176 9.65 14.15 -5.16
CA ALA A 176 8.70 14.12 -6.26
C ALA A 176 8.25 12.67 -6.50
N PRO A 177 7.20 12.19 -5.81
CA PRO A 177 6.66 10.86 -6.01
C PRO A 177 5.93 10.73 -7.36
N ALA A 178 6.14 9.60 -8.02
CA ALA A 178 5.42 9.11 -9.19
C ALA A 178 4.75 7.77 -8.84
N VAL A 179 3.73 7.38 -9.60
CA VAL A 179 3.02 6.11 -9.45
C VAL A 179 3.15 5.29 -10.73
N LEU A 180 3.62 4.06 -10.60
CA LEU A 180 3.57 3.05 -11.65
C LEU A 180 2.64 1.92 -11.20
N CYS A 181 1.51 1.78 -11.89
CA CYS A 181 0.55 0.72 -11.66
C CYS A 181 0.75 -0.38 -12.71
N CYS A 182 1.01 -1.61 -12.28
CA CYS A 182 1.43 -2.70 -13.18
C CYS A 182 0.31 -3.42 -13.91
N SER A 183 -0.95 -3.05 -13.67
CA SER A 183 -2.11 -3.54 -14.40
C SER A 183 -3.19 -2.45 -14.52
N ALA A 184 -4.02 -2.54 -15.55
CA ALA A 184 -5.19 -1.68 -15.69
C ALA A 184 -6.32 -2.01 -14.68
N GLY A 185 -6.15 -3.02 -13.82
CA GLY A 185 -7.20 -3.45 -12.89
C GLY A 185 -8.39 -4.07 -13.61
N ASN A 186 -8.15 -4.81 -14.70
CA ASN A 186 -9.18 -5.21 -15.64
C ASN A 186 -9.88 -6.55 -15.30
N TYR A 187 -9.75 -7.10 -14.08
CA TYR A 187 -10.37 -8.39 -13.72
C TYR A 187 -11.88 -8.45 -14.02
N TYR A 188 -12.59 -7.34 -13.80
CA TYR A 188 -14.03 -7.21 -14.07
C TYR A 188 -14.36 -6.53 -15.41
N ASN A 189 -13.42 -6.48 -16.37
CA ASN A 189 -13.56 -5.75 -17.64
C ASN A 189 -13.83 -4.24 -17.46
N GLN A 190 -13.23 -3.63 -16.43
CA GLN A 190 -13.42 -2.23 -16.05
C GLN A 190 -12.13 -1.38 -16.16
N GLY A 191 -11.10 -1.88 -16.83
CA GLY A 191 -9.77 -1.27 -16.82
C GLY A 191 -9.75 0.18 -17.32
N GLU A 192 -10.49 0.50 -18.38
CA GLU A 192 -10.59 1.88 -18.89
C GLU A 192 -11.21 2.86 -17.89
N ILE A 193 -12.17 2.40 -17.09
CA ILE A 193 -12.78 3.22 -16.04
C ILE A 193 -11.76 3.40 -14.91
N ARG A 194 -11.13 2.31 -14.48
CA ARG A 194 -10.20 2.28 -13.35
C ARG A 194 -8.91 3.05 -13.61
N LYS A 195 -8.42 3.09 -14.84
CA LYS A 195 -7.31 3.98 -15.26
C LYS A 195 -7.64 5.45 -14.98
N LYS A 196 -8.85 5.90 -15.35
CA LYS A 196 -9.31 7.27 -15.09
C LYS A 196 -9.51 7.53 -13.60
N GLU A 197 -10.03 6.55 -12.86
CA GLU A 197 -10.21 6.66 -11.41
C GLU A 197 -8.85 6.82 -10.69
N LEU A 198 -7.82 6.05 -11.10
CA LEU A 198 -6.46 6.17 -10.57
C LEU A 198 -5.86 7.55 -10.84
N GLU A 199 -5.97 8.07 -12.06
CA GLU A 199 -5.48 9.42 -12.36
C GLU A 199 -6.16 10.49 -11.50
N GLN A 200 -7.48 10.37 -11.29
CA GLN A 200 -8.25 11.26 -10.42
C GLN A 200 -7.83 11.14 -8.95
N SER A 201 -7.64 9.91 -8.46
CA SER A 201 -7.18 9.61 -7.10
C SER A 201 -5.78 10.19 -6.86
N CYS A 202 -4.85 9.94 -7.78
CA CYS A 202 -3.50 10.51 -7.78
C CYS A 202 -3.51 12.04 -7.77
N CYS A 203 -4.39 12.66 -8.56
CA CYS A 203 -4.58 14.12 -8.56
C CYS A 203 -5.01 14.62 -7.17
N VAL A 204 -5.94 13.94 -6.50
CA VAL A 204 -6.34 14.25 -5.12
C VAL A 204 -5.18 14.10 -4.14
N LEU A 205 -4.30 13.11 -4.32
CA LEU A 205 -3.07 12.94 -3.53
C LEU A 205 -1.96 13.95 -3.89
N GLY A 206 -2.17 14.80 -4.89
CA GLY A 206 -1.23 15.82 -5.32
C GLY A 206 -0.15 15.32 -6.28
N ILE A 207 -0.39 14.19 -6.95
CA ILE A 207 0.47 13.62 -7.99
C ILE A 207 -0.06 14.06 -9.37
N PRO A 208 0.74 14.72 -10.21
CA PRO A 208 0.31 15.14 -11.54
C PRO A 208 0.15 13.93 -12.45
N ALA A 209 -0.78 13.98 -13.40
CA ALA A 209 -1.03 12.89 -14.36
C ALA A 209 0.22 12.49 -15.16
N SER A 210 1.15 13.41 -15.42
CA SER A 210 2.43 13.13 -16.09
C SER A 210 3.35 12.18 -15.32
N ASP A 211 3.13 12.01 -14.02
CA ASP A 211 3.87 11.12 -13.13
C ASP A 211 3.01 9.94 -12.65
N VAL A 212 1.90 9.67 -13.35
CA VAL A 212 1.10 8.45 -13.21
C VAL A 212 1.27 7.63 -14.49
N THR A 213 1.56 6.35 -14.35
CA THR A 213 1.69 5.44 -15.51
C THR A 213 1.03 4.11 -15.19
N VAL A 214 0.24 3.60 -16.12
CA VAL A 214 -0.41 2.30 -16.02
C VAL A 214 0.17 1.39 -17.10
N ILE A 215 0.61 0.20 -16.70
CA ILE A 215 1.03 -0.85 -17.61
C ILE A 215 -0.21 -1.66 -17.99
N ASP A 216 -0.45 -1.76 -19.29
CA ASP A 216 -1.53 -2.56 -19.88
C ASP A 216 -0.88 -3.65 -20.74
N HIS A 217 -0.42 -4.71 -20.07
CA HIS A 217 0.35 -5.79 -20.68
C HIS A 217 -0.41 -7.11 -20.56
N ARG A 218 -0.57 -7.83 -21.68
CA ARG A 218 -1.34 -9.09 -21.74
C ARG A 218 -0.83 -10.16 -20.77
N ASP A 219 0.49 -10.19 -20.55
CA ASP A 219 1.17 -11.18 -19.71
C ASP A 219 1.25 -10.75 -18.22
N LEU A 220 0.63 -9.60 -17.87
CA LEU A 220 0.46 -9.11 -16.50
C LEU A 220 -1.04 -8.91 -16.18
N PRO A 221 -1.87 -9.97 -16.27
CA PRO A 221 -3.31 -9.84 -16.06
C PRO A 221 -3.63 -9.47 -14.61
N ASP A 222 -4.64 -8.63 -14.41
CA ASP A 222 -5.23 -8.44 -13.09
C ASP A 222 -5.99 -9.71 -12.69
N ASP A 223 -5.35 -10.61 -11.94
CA ASP A 223 -5.97 -11.78 -11.32
C ASP A 223 -5.28 -12.10 -9.98
N PRO A 224 -6.01 -12.23 -8.86
CA PRO A 224 -5.42 -12.50 -7.55
C PRO A 224 -4.74 -13.86 -7.40
N ALA A 225 -5.02 -14.81 -8.29
CA ALA A 225 -4.49 -16.17 -8.26
C ALA A 225 -3.34 -16.38 -9.27
N VAL A 226 -3.04 -15.39 -10.12
CA VAL A 226 -1.98 -15.50 -11.13
C VAL A 226 -0.73 -14.79 -10.63
N GLU A 227 0.39 -15.51 -10.62
CA GLU A 227 1.70 -14.89 -10.41
C GLU A 227 2.22 -14.31 -11.72
N TRP A 228 2.75 -13.08 -11.66
CA TRP A 228 3.34 -12.45 -12.83
C TRP A 228 4.78 -12.89 -13.03
N ASP A 229 5.21 -12.96 -14.30
CA ASP A 229 6.59 -13.29 -14.62
C ASP A 229 7.54 -12.24 -14.05
N THR A 230 8.45 -12.69 -13.19
CA THR A 230 9.34 -11.83 -12.42
C THR A 230 10.31 -11.07 -13.32
N GLN A 231 10.83 -11.69 -14.40
CA GLN A 231 11.83 -11.07 -15.26
C GLN A 231 11.22 -10.03 -16.20
N LEU A 232 10.05 -10.32 -16.76
CA LEU A 232 9.25 -9.39 -17.56
C LEU A 232 8.89 -8.16 -16.73
N LEU A 233 8.33 -8.37 -15.54
CA LEU A 233 7.94 -7.29 -14.64
C LEU A 233 9.17 -6.47 -14.21
N ALA A 234 10.27 -7.12 -13.83
CA ALA A 234 11.53 -6.45 -13.51
C ALA A 234 12.04 -5.60 -14.68
N THR A 235 11.97 -6.11 -15.91
CA THR A 235 12.39 -5.37 -17.11
C THR A 235 11.54 -4.12 -17.33
N LEU A 236 10.22 -4.22 -17.20
CA LEU A 236 9.30 -3.09 -17.35
C LEU A 236 9.50 -2.04 -16.25
N VAL A 237 9.67 -2.49 -15.00
CA VAL A 237 9.93 -1.61 -13.85
C VAL A 237 11.27 -0.91 -13.98
N LEU A 238 12.34 -1.63 -14.33
CA LEU A 238 13.68 -1.05 -14.52
C LEU A 238 13.67 0.03 -15.61
N LYS A 239 13.04 -0.27 -16.75
CA LYS A 239 12.89 0.71 -17.85
C LYS A 239 12.20 1.99 -17.37
N HIS A 240 11.20 1.89 -16.51
CA HIS A 240 10.52 3.06 -15.95
C HIS A 240 11.39 3.82 -14.94
N ILE A 241 12.10 3.09 -14.07
CA ILE A 241 13.05 3.66 -13.10
C ILE A 241 14.12 4.50 -13.80
N GLU A 242 14.72 3.96 -14.86
CA GLU A 242 15.75 4.66 -15.65
C GLU A 242 15.16 5.87 -16.39
N ALA A 243 14.04 5.69 -17.09
CA ALA A 243 13.41 6.76 -17.86
C ALA A 243 13.00 7.98 -17.02
N LYS A 244 12.62 7.76 -15.75
CA LYS A 244 12.18 8.81 -14.83
C LYS A 244 13.27 9.27 -13.85
N ASN A 245 14.48 8.70 -13.92
CA ASN A 245 15.59 8.93 -13.00
C ASN A 245 15.18 8.72 -11.53
N ILE A 246 14.49 7.61 -11.25
CA ILE A 246 14.02 7.25 -9.91
C ILE A 246 15.21 6.88 -9.03
N ASN A 247 15.23 7.38 -7.79
CA ASN A 247 16.25 7.07 -6.78
C ASN A 247 15.68 6.44 -5.50
N LEU A 248 14.36 6.28 -5.44
CA LEU A 248 13.68 5.57 -4.38
C LEU A 248 12.47 4.82 -4.93
N VAL A 249 12.43 3.51 -4.77
CA VAL A 249 11.25 2.69 -5.06
C VAL A 249 10.55 2.33 -3.76
N VAL A 250 9.23 2.46 -3.73
CA VAL A 250 8.36 2.01 -2.63
C VAL A 250 7.36 1.01 -3.17
N THR A 251 7.28 -0.18 -2.60
CA THR A 251 6.34 -1.22 -3.05
C THR A 251 5.92 -2.15 -1.91
N PHE A 252 5.19 -3.22 -2.21
CA PHE A 252 4.78 -4.22 -1.24
C PHE A 252 5.97 -5.07 -0.75
N ASP A 253 5.84 -5.64 0.45
CA ASP A 253 6.78 -6.66 0.93
C ASP A 253 6.42 -8.06 0.41
N ALA A 254 7.19 -9.07 0.85
CA ALA A 254 6.99 -10.47 0.48
C ALA A 254 5.61 -11.03 0.90
N GLY A 255 4.91 -10.38 1.83
CA GLY A 255 3.57 -10.77 2.25
C GLY A 255 2.45 -10.19 1.40
N GLY A 256 2.73 -9.17 0.58
CA GLY A 256 1.74 -8.55 -0.31
C GLY A 256 0.50 -8.00 0.43
N VAL A 257 0.64 -7.64 1.71
CA VAL A 257 -0.39 -7.19 2.68
C VAL A 257 -1.44 -8.25 3.06
N SER A 258 -1.84 -9.11 2.13
CA SER A 258 -2.82 -10.19 2.36
C SER A 258 -2.54 -11.45 1.55
N GLY A 259 -1.31 -11.62 1.04
CA GLY A 259 -0.94 -12.76 0.22
C GLY A 259 -1.43 -12.67 -1.23
N HIS A 260 -1.71 -11.46 -1.74
CA HIS A 260 -2.18 -11.27 -3.11
C HIS A 260 -1.04 -11.54 -4.11
N ALA A 261 -1.23 -12.44 -5.08
CA ALA A 261 -0.17 -12.90 -5.99
C ALA A 261 0.50 -11.74 -6.76
N ASN A 262 -0.29 -10.82 -7.32
CA ASN A 262 0.25 -9.64 -8.01
C ASN A 262 1.12 -8.74 -7.10
N HIS A 263 0.73 -8.54 -5.83
CA HIS A 263 1.51 -7.73 -4.89
C HIS A 263 2.85 -8.41 -4.56
N ILE A 264 2.82 -9.74 -4.35
CA ILE A 264 4.02 -10.56 -4.15
C ILE A 264 4.92 -10.54 -5.40
N SER A 265 4.32 -10.50 -6.58
CA SER A 265 5.05 -10.42 -7.85
C SER A 265 5.82 -9.11 -7.98
N LEU A 266 5.23 -7.97 -7.57
CA LEU A 266 5.94 -6.69 -7.49
C LEU A 266 7.17 -6.79 -6.56
N HIS A 267 6.98 -7.35 -5.37
CA HIS A 267 8.08 -7.56 -4.43
C HIS A 267 9.19 -8.41 -5.04
N SER A 268 8.83 -9.53 -5.67
CA SER A 268 9.77 -10.48 -6.28
C SER A 268 10.58 -9.84 -7.41
N ALA A 269 9.93 -9.06 -8.28
CA ALA A 269 10.59 -8.33 -9.36
C ALA A 269 11.58 -7.28 -8.85
N VAL A 270 11.19 -6.47 -7.86
CA VAL A 270 12.08 -5.44 -7.32
C VAL A 270 13.22 -6.08 -6.50
N ARG A 271 12.95 -7.17 -5.79
CA ARG A 271 13.98 -7.96 -5.08
C ARG A 271 14.99 -8.56 -6.05
N TYR A 272 14.53 -9.09 -7.18
CA TYR A 272 15.40 -9.56 -8.25
C TYR A 272 16.28 -8.45 -8.81
N LEU A 273 15.72 -7.27 -9.12
CA LEU A 273 16.52 -6.13 -9.59
C LEU A 273 17.57 -5.70 -8.56
N HIS A 274 17.22 -5.72 -7.27
CA HIS A 274 18.12 -5.36 -6.19
C HIS A 274 19.25 -6.38 -6.00
N SER A 275 18.93 -7.68 -5.94
CA SER A 275 19.93 -8.74 -5.70
C SER A 275 20.92 -8.90 -6.85
N GLU A 276 20.46 -8.67 -8.08
CA GLU A 276 21.29 -8.73 -9.29
C GLU A 276 22.08 -7.44 -9.53
N GLY A 277 21.97 -6.43 -8.66
CA GLY A 277 22.67 -5.15 -8.83
C GLY A 277 22.24 -4.38 -10.08
N LYS A 278 20.99 -4.57 -10.55
CA LYS A 278 20.46 -3.96 -11.77
C LYS A 278 19.84 -2.59 -11.55
N LEU A 279 19.55 -2.21 -10.30
CA LEU A 279 19.03 -0.89 -9.99
C LEU A 279 20.11 0.18 -10.20
N PRO A 280 19.73 1.40 -10.64
CA PRO A 280 20.68 2.50 -10.76
C PRO A 280 21.42 2.78 -9.46
N GLU A 281 22.65 3.26 -9.57
CA GLU A 281 23.49 3.57 -8.41
C GLU A 281 22.78 4.56 -7.46
N GLY A 282 22.77 4.22 -6.17
CA GLY A 282 22.10 5.01 -5.14
C GLY A 282 20.57 4.88 -5.11
N CYS A 283 19.95 4.10 -6.01
CA CYS A 283 18.53 3.81 -5.96
C CYS A 283 18.23 2.86 -4.78
N ARG A 284 17.44 3.34 -3.81
CA ARG A 284 17.02 2.52 -2.66
C ARG A 284 15.64 1.93 -2.89
N VAL A 285 15.36 0.83 -2.21
CA VAL A 285 14.04 0.19 -2.22
C VAL A 285 13.50 0.12 -0.79
N LEU A 286 12.29 0.63 -0.61
CA LEU A 286 11.50 0.48 0.60
C LEU A 286 10.29 -0.43 0.34
N VAL A 287 10.01 -1.34 1.26
CA VAL A 287 8.85 -2.23 1.19
C VAL A 287 7.87 -1.99 2.33
N LEU A 288 6.58 -2.01 2.02
CA LEU A 288 5.49 -1.83 2.98
C LEU A 288 5.30 -3.08 3.84
N GLU A 289 5.47 -2.93 5.15
CA GLU A 289 5.36 -4.03 6.11
C GLU A 289 3.94 -4.60 6.16
N SER A 290 3.82 -5.89 5.84
CA SER A 290 2.62 -6.71 6.06
C SER A 290 2.45 -6.98 7.56
N VAL A 291 1.28 -6.66 8.11
CA VAL A 291 0.97 -6.90 9.53
C VAL A 291 -0.15 -7.92 9.71
N ASN A 292 -0.24 -8.50 10.91
CA ASN A 292 -1.34 -9.38 11.26
C ASN A 292 -2.71 -8.65 11.24
N LEU A 293 -3.79 -9.42 11.15
CA LEU A 293 -5.16 -8.89 11.03
C LEU A 293 -5.56 -7.93 12.14
N CYS A 294 -5.11 -8.15 13.38
CA CYS A 294 -5.40 -7.25 14.49
C CYS A 294 -4.79 -5.86 14.21
N ARG A 295 -3.47 -5.80 13.99
CA ARG A 295 -2.80 -4.54 13.65
C ARG A 295 -3.33 -3.91 12.37
N LYS A 296 -3.75 -4.73 11.40
CA LYS A 296 -4.33 -4.27 10.13
C LYS A 296 -5.60 -3.44 10.36
N TYR A 297 -6.44 -3.80 11.34
CA TYR A 297 -7.80 -3.25 11.50
C TYR A 297 -8.05 -2.45 12.79
N ILE A 298 -7.02 -2.07 13.55
CA ILE A 298 -7.15 -1.18 14.73
C ILE A 298 -7.00 0.31 14.38
N SER A 299 -7.00 0.67 13.09
CA SER A 299 -6.99 2.06 12.61
C SER A 299 -5.82 2.87 13.18
N PHE A 300 -6.06 4.14 13.54
CA PHE A 300 -5.09 5.06 14.12
C PHE A 300 -4.47 4.57 15.45
N LEU A 301 -5.09 3.62 16.16
CA LEU A 301 -4.53 3.08 17.41
C LEU A 301 -3.20 2.35 17.16
N ASP A 302 -2.97 1.84 15.94
CA ASP A 302 -1.70 1.22 15.59
C ASP A 302 -0.53 2.23 15.57
N VAL A 303 -0.78 3.54 15.53
CA VAL A 303 0.27 4.57 15.63
C VAL A 303 1.14 4.35 16.86
N LEU A 304 0.53 4.00 18.01
CA LEU A 304 1.27 3.74 19.25
C LEU A 304 2.24 2.57 19.07
N ILE A 305 1.76 1.46 18.51
CA ILE A 305 2.56 0.25 18.29
C ILE A 305 3.66 0.54 17.26
N SER A 306 3.31 1.18 16.14
CA SER A 306 4.22 1.52 15.05
C SER A 306 5.32 2.52 15.47
N CYS A 307 5.05 3.41 16.43
CA CYS A 307 6.07 4.30 17.00
C CYS A 307 7.05 3.59 17.93
N LEU A 308 6.71 2.40 18.43
CA LEU A 308 7.57 1.62 19.32
C LEU A 308 8.43 0.60 18.58
N LEU A 309 7.91 0.05 17.50
CA LEU A 309 8.62 -0.92 16.68
C LEU A 309 9.72 -0.24 15.83
N PRO A 310 10.87 -0.91 15.65
CA PRO A 310 11.89 -0.43 14.73
C PRO A 310 11.35 -0.43 13.30
N THR A 311 11.73 0.54 12.47
CA THR A 311 11.36 0.67 11.05
C THR A 311 12.32 1.66 10.40
N ASP A 312 12.56 1.55 9.10
CA ASP A 312 13.50 2.42 8.37
C ASP A 312 12.85 3.74 7.95
N ALA A 313 11.56 3.69 7.60
CA ALA A 313 10.74 4.88 7.39
C ALA A 313 9.32 4.65 7.91
N LEU A 314 8.79 5.67 8.59
CA LEU A 314 7.46 5.66 9.17
C LEU A 314 6.72 6.89 8.70
N PHE A 315 5.64 6.72 7.94
CA PHE A 315 4.75 7.82 7.56
C PHE A 315 3.45 7.70 8.34
N ILE A 316 3.05 8.78 9.01
CA ILE A 316 1.83 8.86 9.79
C ILE A 316 1.07 10.10 9.31
N LEU A 317 -0.13 9.89 8.78
CA LEU A 317 -0.98 10.96 8.32
C LEU A 317 -1.60 11.73 9.48
N THR A 318 -1.75 13.03 9.27
CA THR A 318 -2.66 13.89 10.03
C THR A 318 -4.12 13.57 9.71
N GLU A 319 -5.04 14.13 10.48
CA GLU A 319 -6.48 14.00 10.21
C GLU A 319 -6.84 14.56 8.82
N GLU A 320 -6.31 15.74 8.46
CA GLU A 320 -6.55 16.36 7.15
C GLU A 320 -6.04 15.50 5.99
N GLU A 321 -4.82 14.95 6.13
CA GLU A 321 -4.24 14.04 5.14
C GLU A 321 -4.99 12.70 5.08
N THR A 322 -5.50 12.21 6.21
CA THR A 322 -6.33 11.00 6.25
C THR A 322 -7.65 11.24 5.50
N GLU A 323 -8.28 12.39 5.68
CA GLU A 323 -9.46 12.78 4.90
C GLU A 323 -9.12 12.97 3.40
N GLN A 324 -7.93 13.46 3.08
CA GLN A 324 -7.44 13.50 1.70
C GLN A 324 -7.28 12.09 1.10
N ALA A 325 -6.71 11.14 1.85
CA ALA A 325 -6.58 9.74 1.44
C ALA A 325 -7.96 9.08 1.23
N LYS A 326 -8.94 9.37 2.10
CA LYS A 326 -10.33 8.92 1.91
C LYS A 326 -10.95 9.50 0.65
N ARG A 327 -10.76 10.80 0.38
CA ARG A 327 -11.25 11.44 -0.86
C ARG A 327 -10.60 10.84 -2.10
N ALA A 328 -9.31 10.51 -2.05
CA ALA A 328 -8.62 9.80 -3.12
C ALA A 328 -9.28 8.43 -3.38
N MET A 329 -9.53 7.65 -2.33
CA MET A 329 -10.24 6.38 -2.47
C MET A 329 -11.69 6.53 -3.00
N GLN A 330 -12.35 7.65 -2.70
CA GLN A 330 -13.69 7.94 -3.24
C GLN A 330 -13.69 8.22 -4.76
N CYS A 331 -12.54 8.49 -5.38
CA CYS A 331 -12.40 8.54 -6.84
C CYS A 331 -12.60 7.16 -7.47
N HIS A 332 -12.28 6.06 -6.76
CA HIS A 332 -12.46 4.69 -7.22
C HIS A 332 -13.91 4.21 -7.07
N ARG A 333 -14.85 4.94 -7.67
CA ARG A 333 -16.30 4.71 -7.53
C ARG A 333 -16.71 3.29 -7.95
N SER A 334 -16.13 2.78 -9.04
CA SER A 334 -16.38 1.43 -9.54
C SER A 334 -15.93 0.33 -8.57
N GLN A 335 -15.08 0.66 -7.61
CA GLN A 335 -14.43 -0.29 -6.71
C GLN A 335 -14.84 -0.10 -5.24
N LEU A 336 -15.56 0.99 -4.90
CA LEU A 336 -15.92 1.37 -3.53
C LEU A 336 -17.11 0.56 -2.96
N LEU A 337 -16.95 -0.77 -2.96
CA LEU A 337 -17.88 -1.73 -2.37
C LEU A 337 -17.95 -1.59 -0.84
N TRP A 338 -18.97 -2.19 -0.22
CA TRP A 338 -19.26 -2.03 1.22
C TRP A 338 -18.06 -2.37 2.12
N PHE A 339 -17.31 -3.43 1.81
CA PHE A 339 -16.15 -3.84 2.61
C PHE A 339 -14.98 -2.85 2.49
N ARG A 340 -14.88 -2.09 1.39
CA ARG A 340 -13.88 -1.02 1.25
C ARG A 340 -14.21 0.18 2.12
N ARG A 341 -15.49 0.42 2.40
CA ARG A 341 -15.91 1.44 3.38
C ARG A 341 -15.47 1.06 4.78
N LEU A 342 -15.57 -0.22 5.14
CA LEU A 342 -15.01 -0.72 6.41
C LEU A 342 -13.50 -0.60 6.43
N TYR A 343 -12.83 -0.95 5.33
CA TYR A 343 -11.38 -0.75 5.19
C TYR A 343 -10.98 0.71 5.43
N LEU A 344 -11.72 1.67 4.87
CA LEU A 344 -11.44 3.10 5.07
C LEU A 344 -11.62 3.60 6.53
N LEU A 345 -12.35 2.86 7.37
CA LEU A 345 -12.53 3.21 8.77
C LEU A 345 -11.49 2.54 9.66
N PHE A 346 -11.24 1.25 9.39
CA PHE A 346 -10.51 0.40 10.31
C PHE A 346 -9.07 0.11 9.87
N SER A 347 -8.73 0.25 8.59
CA SER A 347 -7.38 -0.09 8.12
C SER A 347 -6.34 0.87 8.66
N ARG A 348 -5.29 0.33 9.30
CA ARG A 348 -4.12 1.14 9.68
C ARG A 348 -3.39 1.70 8.46
N TYR A 349 -3.47 1.06 7.29
CA TYR A 349 -2.71 1.47 6.10
C TYR A 349 -3.23 2.77 5.50
N LEU A 350 -4.45 3.20 5.85
CA LEU A 350 -4.95 4.51 5.51
C LEU A 350 -4.27 5.63 6.32
N VAL A 351 -3.70 5.30 7.49
CA VAL A 351 -3.14 6.27 8.44
C VAL A 351 -1.63 6.14 8.58
N VAL A 352 -1.10 4.91 8.53
CA VAL A 352 0.30 4.59 8.85
C VAL A 352 0.91 3.66 7.82
N ASN A 353 2.04 4.07 7.25
CA ASN A 353 2.94 3.16 6.52
C ASN A 353 4.24 2.98 7.31
N SER A 354 4.49 1.72 7.72
CA SER A 354 5.79 1.27 8.24
C SER A 354 6.55 0.62 7.09
N LEU A 355 7.72 1.18 6.75
CA LEU A 355 8.50 0.74 5.60
C LEU A 355 9.86 0.18 6.06
N ARG A 356 10.35 -0.82 5.33
CA ARG A 356 11.66 -1.46 5.54
C ARG A 356 12.55 -1.29 4.32
N LEU A 357 13.85 -1.13 4.52
CA LEU A 357 14.81 -1.25 3.43
C LEU A 357 14.85 -2.72 2.95
N LEU A 358 14.86 -2.93 1.64
CA LEU A 358 14.89 -4.26 1.02
C LEU A 358 16.25 -4.96 1.09
#